data_AF-A0A0F8S8E2-F1
#
_entry.id   AF-A0A0F8S8E2-F1
#
_cell.length_a   1.000
_cell.length_b   1.000
_cell.length_c   1.000
_cell.angle_alpha   90.00
_cell.angle_beta   90.00
_cell.angle_gamma   90.00
#
_symmetry.space_group_name_H-M   'P 1'
#
loop_
_entity.id
_entity.type
_entity.pdbx_description
1 polymer ?
#
loop_
_entity_poly.entity_id
_entity_poly.type
_entity_poly.pdbx_seq_one_letter_code
_entity_poly.pdbx_strand_id
1 'polypeptide(L)'
;AMIFNIGGELVEPDLESVVERRVHDFINYCQGIMHLNQRYDVWMRVSKDTAAKMDSFEPFGKAVMMLFKTELPFIEKMQVTFYTDQAEVEKQMVTAKEIFKARDARTKDLRDEDVEVFYGCTLCQSFAPTNVCVVSPDRVSLCGAINWFDGRAAAKVDPEGPQFAIEKGELLDANTGEYSGVNDIAKKLSAGEFDKIKLHSFFDSPHTSCGCFEVVGFYIPEVDGIG
;
A
#
# COMPACT_ATOMS: atom_id res chain seq x y z
N ALA A 1 18.80 -4.62 -2.30
CA ALA A 1 17.69 -4.31 -3.23
C ALA A 1 17.03 -5.59 -3.70
N MET A 2 15.71 -5.58 -3.88
CA MET A 2 14.95 -6.71 -4.42
C MET A 2 14.32 -6.27 -5.74
N ILE A 3 14.61 -6.98 -6.83
CA ILE A 3 14.02 -6.71 -8.14
C ILE A 3 13.11 -7.86 -8.53
N PHE A 4 11.86 -7.54 -8.79
CA PHE A 4 10.82 -8.49 -9.17
C PHE A 4 10.46 -8.23 -10.63
N ASN A 5 10.97 -9.07 -11.54
CA ASN A 5 10.57 -9.04 -12.94
C ASN A 5 9.38 -9.98 -13.12
N ILE A 6 8.29 -9.46 -13.71
CA ILE A 6 7.07 -10.20 -13.96
C ILE A 6 6.75 -10.20 -15.46
N GLY A 7 6.05 -11.22 -15.93
CA GLY A 7 5.59 -11.31 -17.30
C GLY A 7 4.33 -12.16 -17.42
N GLY A 8 3.48 -11.79 -18.36
CA GLY A 8 2.19 -12.42 -18.66
C GLY A 8 1.45 -11.56 -19.67
N GLU A 9 0.42 -12.11 -20.32
CA GLU A 9 -0.33 -11.39 -21.36
C GLU A 9 -1.05 -10.14 -20.82
N LEU A 10 -1.46 -10.18 -19.56
CA LEU A 10 -2.19 -9.10 -18.87
C LEU A 10 -1.29 -8.20 -18.02
N VAL A 11 0.04 -8.34 -18.09
CA VAL A 11 0.98 -7.51 -17.33
C VAL A 11 1.16 -6.18 -18.03
N GLU A 12 0.78 -5.09 -17.35
CA GLU A 12 0.92 -3.72 -17.83
C GLU A 12 1.75 -2.87 -16.84
N PRO A 13 2.43 -1.79 -17.29
CA PRO A 13 3.17 -0.88 -16.40
C PRO A 13 2.33 -0.29 -15.27
N ASP A 14 1.03 -0.11 -15.48
CA ASP A 14 0.09 0.42 -14.49
C ASP A 14 -0.14 -0.55 -13.31
N LEU A 15 0.26 -1.82 -13.45
CA LEU A 15 0.16 -2.83 -12.39
C LEU A 15 1.42 -2.93 -11.53
N GLU A 16 2.50 -2.25 -11.91
CA GLU A 16 3.76 -2.39 -11.20
C GLU A 16 3.64 -2.01 -9.71
N SER A 17 2.95 -0.90 -9.39
CA SER A 17 2.72 -0.47 -8.00
C SER A 17 1.80 -1.41 -7.23
N VAL A 18 0.78 -1.96 -7.90
CA VAL A 18 -0.14 -2.96 -7.32
C VAL A 18 0.64 -4.22 -6.92
N VAL A 19 1.49 -4.72 -7.82
CA VAL A 19 2.35 -5.88 -7.56
C VAL A 19 3.42 -5.56 -6.52
N GLU A 20 4.06 -4.39 -6.61
CA GLU A 20 5.10 -3.93 -5.68
C GLU A 20 4.56 -3.87 -4.24
N ARG A 21 3.32 -3.42 -4.04
CA ARG A 21 2.74 -3.39 -2.70
C ARG A 21 2.59 -4.79 -2.10
N ARG A 22 2.31 -5.81 -2.91
CA ARG A 22 2.16 -7.20 -2.43
C ARG A 22 3.48 -7.82 -1.96
N VAL A 23 4.63 -7.24 -2.31
CA VAL A 23 5.93 -7.64 -1.76
C VAL A 23 5.92 -7.56 -0.24
N HIS A 24 5.31 -6.51 0.33
CA HIS A 24 5.18 -6.36 1.78
C HIS A 24 4.47 -7.55 2.42
N ASP A 25 3.31 -7.95 1.89
CA ASP A 25 2.48 -8.99 2.51
C ASP A 25 3.15 -10.37 2.37
N PHE A 26 3.57 -10.72 1.16
CA PHE A 26 4.12 -12.04 0.87
C PHE A 26 5.45 -12.30 1.55
N ILE A 27 6.26 -11.27 1.76
CA ILE A 27 7.48 -11.40 2.56
C ILE A 27 7.14 -11.60 4.04
N ASN A 28 6.18 -10.87 4.58
CA ASN A 28 5.78 -11.03 5.99
C ASN A 28 5.07 -12.37 6.28
N TYR A 29 4.61 -13.10 5.25
CA TYR A 29 4.14 -14.48 5.39
C TYR A 29 5.29 -15.48 5.62
N CYS A 30 6.52 -15.10 5.29
CA CYS A 30 7.69 -15.96 5.48
C CYS A 30 8.17 -15.89 6.94
N GLN A 31 8.14 -17.03 7.64
CA GLN A 31 8.46 -17.10 9.06
C GLN A 31 9.83 -16.48 9.41
N GLY A 32 9.80 -15.54 10.36
CA GLY A 32 10.99 -14.88 10.88
C GLY A 32 11.62 -13.88 9.92
N ILE A 33 10.92 -13.45 8.88
CA ILE A 33 11.29 -12.33 8.02
C ILE A 33 10.27 -11.21 8.23
N MET A 34 10.77 -9.99 8.41
CA MET A 34 9.98 -8.78 8.53
C MET A 34 10.26 -7.90 7.32
N HIS A 35 9.22 -7.28 6.77
CA HIS A 35 9.31 -6.24 5.75
C HIS A 35 8.38 -5.08 6.11
N LEU A 36 8.88 -3.85 6.10
CA LEU A 36 8.12 -2.63 6.34
C LEU A 36 8.41 -1.59 5.24
N ASN A 37 7.55 -0.57 5.17
CA ASN A 37 7.59 0.55 4.22
C ASN A 37 7.45 0.12 2.75
N GLN A 38 7.93 0.97 1.84
CA GLN A 38 7.74 0.86 0.40
C GLN A 38 8.91 1.48 -0.38
N ARG A 39 8.98 1.19 -1.69
CA ARG A 39 9.98 1.70 -2.63
C ARG A 39 11.43 1.57 -2.10
N TYR A 40 12.13 2.70 -1.95
CA TYR A 40 13.51 2.75 -1.50
C TYR A 40 13.67 2.87 0.02
N ASP A 41 12.58 3.11 0.75
CA ASP A 41 12.57 3.23 2.21
C ASP A 41 12.22 1.91 2.91
N VAL A 42 12.16 0.82 2.13
CA VAL A 42 11.92 -0.54 2.63
C VAL A 42 12.90 -0.91 3.73
N TRP A 43 12.35 -1.41 4.84
CA TRP A 43 13.13 -1.94 5.95
C TRP A 43 12.84 -3.40 6.18
N MET A 44 13.90 -4.23 6.17
CA MET A 44 13.78 -5.67 6.39
C MET A 44 14.62 -6.14 7.58
N ARG A 45 14.12 -7.18 8.26
CA ARG A 45 14.85 -7.90 9.30
C ARG A 45 14.65 -9.40 9.12
N VAL A 46 15.66 -10.18 9.50
CA VAL A 46 15.59 -11.65 9.56
C VAL A 46 15.91 -12.08 10.99
N SER A 47 15.11 -12.97 11.55
CA SER A 47 15.32 -13.52 12.89
C SER A 47 16.61 -14.34 12.93
N LYS A 48 17.26 -14.43 14.11
CA LYS A 48 18.47 -15.24 14.27
C LYS A 48 18.21 -16.72 13.94
N ASP A 49 17.04 -17.23 14.32
CA ASP A 49 16.66 -18.63 14.10
C ASP A 49 16.44 -18.93 12.60
N THR A 50 15.85 -18.00 11.86
CA THR A 50 15.67 -18.11 10.41
C THR A 50 17.03 -17.97 9.71
N ALA A 51 17.84 -16.97 10.09
CA ALA A 51 19.15 -16.75 9.53
C ALA A 51 20.09 -17.96 9.70
N ALA A 52 20.04 -18.64 10.85
CA ALA A 52 20.82 -19.84 11.11
C ALA A 52 20.43 -21.05 10.25
N LYS A 53 19.26 -21.02 9.60
CA LYS A 53 18.72 -22.09 8.73
C LYS A 53 18.76 -21.70 7.25
N MET A 54 19.23 -20.50 6.92
CA MET A 54 19.28 -19.98 5.56
C MET A 54 20.70 -20.02 5.02
N ASP A 55 20.96 -20.96 4.12
CA ASP A 55 22.25 -21.02 3.40
C ASP A 55 22.25 -20.13 2.15
N SER A 56 21.08 -19.68 1.70
CA SER A 56 20.91 -18.73 0.59
C SER A 56 19.52 -18.07 0.59
N PHE A 57 19.34 -17.02 -0.20
CA PHE A 57 18.03 -16.40 -0.46
C PHE A 57 17.18 -17.15 -1.49
N GLU A 58 17.70 -18.21 -2.14
CA GLU A 58 16.97 -18.87 -3.22
C GLU A 58 15.67 -19.56 -2.77
N PRO A 59 15.63 -20.33 -1.67
CA PRO A 59 14.38 -20.89 -1.16
C PRO A 59 13.36 -19.82 -0.78
N PHE A 60 13.83 -18.71 -0.18
CA PHE A 60 13.00 -17.56 0.16
C PHE A 60 12.40 -16.91 -1.10
N GLY A 61 13.21 -16.63 -2.11
CA GLY A 61 12.75 -16.10 -3.40
C GLY A 61 11.71 -17.01 -4.07
N LYS A 62 11.92 -18.33 -4.05
CA LYS A 62 10.96 -19.32 -4.57
C LYS A 62 9.64 -19.31 -3.81
N ALA A 63 9.67 -19.20 -2.48
CA ALA A 63 8.46 -19.10 -1.67
C ALA A 63 7.67 -17.81 -1.98
N VAL A 64 8.36 -16.67 -2.07
CA VAL A 64 7.73 -15.39 -2.43
C VAL A 64 7.14 -15.45 -3.85
N MET A 65 7.87 -16.00 -4.82
CA MET A 65 7.37 -16.21 -6.19
C MET A 65 6.13 -17.11 -6.24
N MET A 66 6.09 -18.17 -5.41
CA MET A 66 4.90 -19.03 -5.30
C MET A 66 3.70 -18.22 -4.82
N LEU A 67 3.84 -17.43 -3.75
CA LEU A 67 2.76 -16.58 -3.23
C LEU A 67 2.25 -15.60 -4.29
N PHE A 68 3.15 -14.93 -5.01
CA PHE A 68 2.77 -14.03 -6.10
C PHE A 68 1.95 -14.72 -7.18
N LYS A 69 2.39 -15.88 -7.66
CA LYS A 69 1.68 -16.60 -8.74
C LYS A 69 0.35 -17.21 -8.29
N THR A 70 0.23 -17.57 -7.02
CA THR A 70 -1.02 -18.07 -6.44
C THR A 70 -2.06 -16.96 -6.32
N GLU A 71 -1.64 -15.81 -5.80
CA GLU A 71 -2.55 -14.71 -5.45
C GLU A 71 -2.82 -13.78 -6.63
N LEU A 72 -1.87 -13.65 -7.56
CA LEU A 72 -1.96 -12.82 -8.76
C LEU A 72 -1.80 -13.69 -10.02
N PRO A 73 -2.84 -14.45 -10.43
CA PRO A 73 -2.73 -15.45 -11.49
C PRO A 73 -2.41 -14.88 -12.88
N PHE A 74 -2.54 -13.56 -13.07
CA PHE A 74 -2.10 -12.88 -14.29
C PHE A 74 -0.56 -12.84 -14.45
N ILE A 75 0.20 -13.16 -13.40
CA ILE A 75 1.66 -13.31 -13.44
C ILE A 75 2.01 -14.74 -13.89
N GLU A 76 2.29 -14.92 -15.18
CA GLU A 76 2.65 -16.21 -15.75
C GLU A 76 4.12 -16.59 -15.48
N LYS A 77 5.01 -15.61 -15.63
CA LYS A 77 6.46 -15.72 -15.48
C LYS A 77 6.94 -14.70 -14.45
N MET A 78 7.89 -15.11 -13.63
CA MET A 78 8.46 -14.27 -12.60
C MET A 78 9.92 -14.62 -12.37
N GLN A 79 10.73 -13.60 -12.10
CA GLN A 79 12.11 -13.74 -11.64
C GLN A 79 12.33 -12.74 -10.50
N VAL A 80 12.91 -13.22 -9.41
CA VAL A 80 13.32 -12.38 -8.29
C VAL A 80 14.84 -12.36 -8.21
N THR A 81 15.40 -11.16 -8.08
CA THR A 81 16.84 -10.96 -7.93
C THR A 81 17.12 -10.16 -6.67
N PHE A 82 17.95 -10.73 -5.80
CA PHE A 82 18.40 -10.10 -4.56
C PHE A 82 19.82 -9.55 -4.75
N TYR A 83 19.96 -8.23 -4.63
CA TYR A 83 21.25 -7.56 -4.62
C TYR A 83 21.63 -7.20 -3.18
N THR A 84 22.75 -7.75 -2.72
CA THR A 84 23.34 -7.47 -1.40
C THR A 84 24.70 -6.79 -1.48
N ASP A 85 25.34 -6.81 -2.66
CA ASP A 85 26.51 -5.97 -2.93
C ASP A 85 26.11 -4.50 -3.02
N GLN A 86 26.84 -3.64 -2.31
CA GLN A 86 26.50 -2.22 -2.17
C GLN A 86 26.49 -1.50 -3.53
N ALA A 87 27.48 -1.75 -4.39
CA ALA A 87 27.59 -1.06 -5.67
C ALA A 87 26.47 -1.47 -6.63
N GLU A 88 26.11 -2.75 -6.65
CA GLU A 88 24.95 -3.20 -7.42
C GLU A 88 23.63 -2.64 -6.89
N VAL A 89 23.47 -2.52 -5.56
CA VAL A 89 22.28 -1.88 -4.96
C VAL A 89 22.16 -0.42 -5.38
N GLU A 90 23.25 0.34 -5.33
CA GLU A 90 23.27 1.75 -5.74
C GLU A 90 22.93 1.93 -7.22
N LYS A 91 23.39 1.02 -8.07
CA LYS A 91 23.03 1.00 -9.50
C LYS A 91 21.53 0.79 -9.71
N GLN A 92 20.92 -0.19 -9.02
CA GLN A 92 19.48 -0.43 -9.15
C GLN A 92 18.65 0.74 -8.58
N MET A 93 19.16 1.43 -7.56
CA MET A 93 18.49 2.58 -6.94
C MET A 93 18.26 3.72 -7.93
N VAL A 94 19.20 3.95 -8.85
CA VAL A 94 19.06 4.99 -9.89
C VAL A 94 17.84 4.69 -10.77
N THR A 95 17.78 3.48 -11.33
CA THR A 95 16.66 3.03 -12.17
C THR A 95 15.33 3.07 -11.40
N ALA A 96 15.31 2.58 -10.16
CA ALA A 96 14.10 2.57 -9.34
C ALA A 96 13.55 3.99 -9.10
N LYS A 97 14.41 4.96 -8.79
CA LYS A 97 14.02 6.36 -8.59
C LYS A 97 13.41 7.00 -9.83
N GLU A 98 13.87 6.65 -11.03
CA GLU A 98 13.28 7.14 -12.28
C GLU A 98 11.85 6.61 -12.48
N ILE A 99 11.64 5.32 -12.20
CA ILE A 99 10.31 4.69 -12.24
C ILE A 99 9.37 5.36 -11.23
N PHE A 100 9.81 5.54 -9.99
CA PHE A 100 8.99 6.17 -8.95
C PHE A 100 8.62 7.61 -9.31
N LYS A 101 9.57 8.38 -9.84
CA LYS A 101 9.31 9.74 -10.33
C LYS A 101 8.27 9.77 -11.45
N ALA A 102 8.31 8.82 -12.37
CA ALA A 102 7.32 8.71 -13.44
C ALA A 102 5.92 8.38 -12.90
N ARG A 103 5.84 7.50 -11.89
CA ARG A 103 4.56 7.19 -11.21
C ARG A 103 4.01 8.40 -10.46
N ASP A 104 4.85 9.09 -9.70
CA ASP A 104 4.45 10.28 -8.93
C ASP A 104 4.03 11.46 -9.82
N ALA A 105 4.60 11.57 -11.03
CA ALA A 105 4.19 12.59 -11.98
C ALA A 105 2.74 12.43 -12.44
N ARG A 106 2.18 11.22 -12.39
CA ARG A 106 0.78 10.95 -12.82
C ARG A 106 -0.26 11.42 -11.81
N THR A 107 0.08 11.47 -10.53
CA THR A 107 -0.85 11.83 -9.45
C THR A 107 -0.90 13.33 -9.17
N LYS A 108 0.05 14.11 -9.69
CA LYS A 108 0.30 15.48 -9.23
C LYS A 108 -0.86 16.47 -9.44
N ASP A 109 -1.60 16.30 -10.53
CA ASP A 109 -2.59 17.29 -10.98
C ASP A 109 -4.05 16.83 -10.74
N LEU A 110 -4.25 15.71 -10.03
CA LEU A 110 -5.59 15.17 -9.72
C LEU A 110 -5.98 15.55 -8.29
N ARG A 111 -7.17 16.12 -8.12
CA ARG A 111 -7.74 16.50 -6.82
C ARG A 111 -8.96 15.68 -6.46
N ASP A 112 -9.33 15.71 -5.19
CA ASP A 112 -10.54 15.06 -4.69
C ASP A 112 -11.80 15.55 -5.43
N GLU A 113 -11.84 16.80 -5.86
CA GLU A 113 -12.97 17.38 -6.63
C GLU A 113 -13.04 16.91 -8.08
N ASP A 114 -11.93 16.42 -8.65
CA ASP A 114 -11.85 15.99 -10.05
C ASP A 114 -12.37 14.55 -10.26
N VAL A 115 -12.73 13.86 -9.19
CA VAL A 115 -13.14 12.45 -9.21
C VAL A 115 -14.46 12.23 -8.48
N GLU A 116 -15.23 11.26 -8.98
CA GLU A 116 -16.49 10.80 -8.36
C GLU A 116 -16.27 9.58 -7.46
N VAL A 117 -15.12 8.93 -7.58
CA VAL A 117 -14.79 7.65 -6.95
C VAL A 117 -13.50 7.77 -6.17
N PHE A 118 -13.50 7.27 -4.93
CA PHE A 118 -12.31 6.98 -4.13
C PHE A 118 -12.04 5.48 -4.09
N TYR A 119 -10.93 5.08 -3.49
CA TYR A 119 -10.59 3.66 -3.38
C TYR A 119 -10.39 3.24 -1.92
N GLY A 120 -11.05 2.17 -1.54
CA GLY A 120 -10.88 1.52 -0.25
C GLY A 120 -9.73 0.52 -0.27
N CYS A 121 -9.15 0.22 0.89
CA CYS A 121 -8.21 -0.88 1.05
C CYS A 121 -8.35 -1.57 2.42
N THR A 122 -8.53 -2.89 2.40
CA THR A 122 -8.68 -3.77 3.58
C THR A 122 -7.50 -4.74 3.74
N LEU A 123 -6.44 -4.59 2.96
CA LEU A 123 -5.28 -5.48 2.93
C LEU A 123 -4.64 -5.68 4.32
N CYS A 124 -4.71 -4.66 5.18
CA CYS A 124 -4.15 -4.69 6.54
C CYS A 124 -5.11 -5.23 7.62
N GLN A 125 -6.33 -5.67 7.25
CA GLN A 125 -7.28 -6.24 8.22
C GLN A 125 -6.83 -7.59 8.78
N SER A 126 -5.83 -8.24 8.17
CA SER A 126 -5.17 -9.43 8.72
C SER A 126 -4.53 -9.19 10.09
N PHE A 127 -4.16 -7.95 10.43
CA PHE A 127 -3.60 -7.58 11.72
C PHE A 127 -4.32 -6.41 12.42
N ALA A 128 -5.10 -5.61 11.70
CA ALA A 128 -5.96 -4.56 12.26
C ALA A 128 -7.40 -4.73 11.74
N PRO A 129 -8.21 -5.65 12.33
CA PRO A 129 -9.46 -6.13 11.73
C PRO A 129 -10.51 -5.06 11.42
N THR A 130 -10.53 -3.96 12.17
CA THR A 130 -11.49 -2.88 11.99
C THR A 130 -10.96 -1.74 11.10
N ASN A 131 -9.68 -1.76 10.71
CA ASN A 131 -9.08 -0.70 9.91
C ASN A 131 -9.54 -0.76 8.45
N VAL A 132 -9.82 0.41 7.87
CA VAL A 132 -10.14 0.56 6.45
C VAL A 132 -9.42 1.78 5.94
N CYS A 133 -8.59 1.61 4.91
CA CYS A 133 -7.97 2.72 4.20
C CYS A 133 -8.92 3.33 3.16
N VAL A 134 -9.00 4.66 3.11
CA VAL A 134 -9.65 5.43 2.05
C VAL A 134 -8.56 6.25 1.36
N VAL A 135 -8.36 5.97 0.08
CA VAL A 135 -7.36 6.57 -0.79
C VAL A 135 -8.07 7.49 -1.77
N SER A 136 -7.67 8.76 -1.74
CA SER A 136 -8.17 9.81 -2.62
C SER A 136 -7.00 10.46 -3.37
N PRO A 137 -7.25 11.26 -4.42
CA PRO A 137 -6.17 11.99 -5.10
C PRO A 137 -5.33 12.84 -4.14
N ASP A 138 -5.95 13.54 -3.19
CA ASP A 138 -5.24 14.37 -2.22
C ASP A 138 -4.77 13.60 -0.96
N ARG A 139 -5.07 12.30 -0.86
CA ARG A 139 -4.69 11.47 0.27
C ARG A 139 -4.23 10.08 -0.15
N VAL A 140 -2.91 9.91 -0.22
CA VAL A 140 -2.25 8.60 -0.34
C VAL A 140 -2.57 7.72 0.88
N SER A 141 -2.54 6.40 0.70
CA SER A 141 -2.66 5.47 1.82
C SER A 141 -1.61 5.72 2.90
N LEU A 142 -1.94 5.41 4.16
CA LEU A 142 -1.05 5.63 5.30
C LEU A 142 0.31 4.89 5.20
N CYS A 143 0.38 3.84 4.39
CA CYS A 143 1.63 3.11 4.14
C CYS A 143 2.50 3.72 3.04
N GLY A 144 2.07 4.83 2.43
CA GLY A 144 2.76 5.55 1.36
C GLY A 144 2.75 4.87 -0.01
N ALA A 145 2.23 3.64 -0.10
CA ALA A 145 2.46 2.74 -1.22
C ALA A 145 1.29 2.61 -2.20
N ILE A 146 0.14 3.22 -1.89
CA ILE A 146 -1.07 3.12 -2.72
C ILE A 146 -1.62 4.54 -2.89
N ASN A 147 -1.46 5.09 -4.09
CA ASN A 147 -2.15 6.29 -4.51
C ASN A 147 -3.50 5.94 -5.19
N TRP A 148 -4.24 6.97 -5.60
CA TRP A 148 -5.55 6.80 -6.22
C TRP A 148 -5.52 5.95 -7.51
N PHE A 149 -4.51 6.12 -8.38
CA PHE A 149 -4.37 5.32 -9.59
C PHE A 149 -4.03 3.86 -9.29
N ASP A 150 -3.25 3.60 -8.25
CA ASP A 150 -2.94 2.25 -7.79
C ASP A 150 -4.20 1.55 -7.28
N GLY A 151 -5.03 2.27 -6.50
CA GLY A 151 -6.34 1.78 -6.05
C GLY A 151 -7.26 1.43 -7.22
N ARG A 152 -7.31 2.30 -8.24
CA ARG A 152 -8.05 2.06 -9.48
C ARG A 152 -7.56 0.84 -10.24
N ALA A 153 -6.25 0.71 -10.42
CA ALA A 153 -5.65 -0.40 -11.15
C ALA A 153 -5.90 -1.73 -10.41
N ALA A 154 -5.71 -1.74 -9.08
CA ALA A 154 -5.96 -2.92 -8.24
C ALA A 154 -7.42 -3.37 -8.31
N ALA A 155 -8.38 -2.47 -8.09
CA ALA A 155 -9.82 -2.79 -8.13
C ALA A 155 -10.29 -3.25 -9.52
N LYS A 156 -9.61 -2.83 -10.59
CA LYS A 156 -9.91 -3.28 -11.97
C LYS A 156 -9.39 -4.68 -12.24
N VAL A 157 -8.17 -4.99 -11.79
CA VAL A 157 -7.50 -6.27 -12.08
C VAL A 157 -7.99 -7.38 -11.17
N ASP A 158 -8.30 -7.06 -9.91
CA ASP A 158 -8.83 -8.00 -8.93
C ASP A 158 -10.07 -7.40 -8.24
N PRO A 159 -11.26 -7.49 -8.86
CA PRO A 159 -12.48 -6.89 -8.32
C PRO A 159 -12.93 -7.47 -6.96
N GLU A 160 -12.53 -8.70 -6.64
CA GLU A 160 -12.80 -9.37 -5.37
C GLU A 160 -11.64 -9.18 -4.37
N GLY A 161 -10.61 -8.43 -4.77
CA GLY A 161 -9.42 -8.16 -3.99
C GLY A 161 -9.63 -7.18 -2.84
N PRO A 162 -8.56 -6.88 -2.08
CA PRO A 162 -8.66 -6.02 -0.91
C PRO A 162 -8.80 -4.53 -1.25
N GLN A 163 -8.62 -4.13 -2.51
CA GLN A 163 -8.87 -2.77 -2.98
C GLN A 163 -10.15 -2.71 -3.81
N PHE A 164 -11.01 -1.75 -3.51
CA PHE A 164 -12.35 -1.65 -4.10
C PHE A 164 -12.75 -0.18 -4.30
N ALA A 165 -13.66 0.07 -5.24
CA ALA A 165 -14.19 1.40 -5.48
C ALA A 165 -15.13 1.85 -4.35
N ILE A 166 -15.08 3.15 -4.02
CA ILE A 166 -15.98 3.83 -3.11
C ILE A 166 -16.59 4.99 -3.89
N GLU A 167 -17.89 4.91 -4.19
CA GLU A 167 -18.64 6.07 -4.68
C GLU A 167 -18.64 7.15 -3.59
N LYS A 168 -18.28 8.39 -3.91
CA LYS A 168 -18.20 9.47 -2.91
C LYS A 168 -19.54 9.72 -2.21
N GLY A 169 -20.63 9.68 -2.97
CA GLY A 169 -21.95 10.08 -2.47
C GLY A 169 -22.02 11.58 -2.20
N GLU A 170 -22.83 11.97 -1.21
CA GLU A 170 -23.02 13.39 -0.86
C GLU A 170 -21.80 13.94 -0.11
N LEU A 171 -21.34 15.13 -0.50
CA LEU A 171 -20.37 15.91 0.27
C LEU A 171 -21.08 16.55 1.46
N LEU A 172 -20.77 16.07 2.67
CA LEU A 172 -21.39 16.51 3.92
C LEU A 172 -20.63 17.67 4.57
N ASP A 173 -19.31 17.68 4.44
CA ASP A 173 -18.45 18.76 4.93
C ASP A 173 -17.19 18.91 4.04
N ALA A 174 -17.13 20.00 3.28
CA ALA A 174 -16.02 20.32 2.39
C ALA A 174 -14.71 20.62 3.14
N ASN A 175 -14.77 21.15 4.36
CA ASN A 175 -13.57 21.52 5.10
C ASN A 175 -12.84 20.29 5.66
N THR A 176 -13.61 19.30 6.11
CA THR A 176 -13.04 18.08 6.71
C THR A 176 -13.02 16.89 5.74
N GLY A 177 -13.56 17.05 4.53
CA GLY A 177 -13.66 15.99 3.54
C GLY A 177 -14.57 14.84 4.02
N GLU A 178 -15.74 15.18 4.56
CA GLU A 178 -16.75 14.19 4.97
C GLU A 178 -17.67 13.86 3.79
N TYR A 179 -17.75 12.58 3.44
CA TYR A 179 -18.54 12.09 2.31
C TYR A 179 -19.43 10.93 2.78
N SER A 180 -20.69 10.92 2.34
CA SER A 180 -21.66 9.91 2.81
C SER A 180 -21.23 8.48 2.43
N GLY A 181 -20.70 8.28 1.22
CA GLY A 181 -20.25 6.96 0.78
C GLY A 181 -19.01 6.46 1.51
N VAL A 182 -18.14 7.38 1.95
CA VAL A 182 -17.00 7.06 2.83
C VAL A 182 -17.50 6.60 4.20
N ASN A 183 -18.51 7.27 4.76
CA ASN A 183 -19.09 6.90 6.05
C ASN A 183 -19.77 5.52 6.02
N ASP A 184 -20.49 5.21 4.93
CA ASP A 184 -21.12 3.90 4.75
C ASP A 184 -20.08 2.77 4.73
N ILE A 185 -18.99 2.97 4.00
CA ILE A 185 -17.88 2.01 3.92
C ILE A 185 -17.17 1.87 5.26
N ALA A 186 -16.89 2.99 5.93
CA ALA A 186 -16.29 3.02 7.25
C ALA A 186 -17.07 2.12 8.22
N LYS A 187 -18.37 2.38 8.37
CA LYS A 187 -19.25 1.60 9.25
C LYS A 187 -19.33 0.12 8.87
N LYS A 188 -19.48 -0.17 7.57
CA LYS A 188 -19.63 -1.53 7.06
C LYS A 188 -18.39 -2.37 7.32
N LEU A 189 -17.21 -1.86 6.96
CA LEU A 189 -15.97 -2.63 6.96
C LEU A 189 -15.19 -2.55 8.28
N SER A 190 -15.56 -1.64 9.17
CA SER A 190 -15.08 -1.62 10.56
C SER A 190 -15.90 -2.49 11.51
N ALA A 191 -16.88 -3.25 11.00
CA ALA A 191 -17.87 -3.98 11.81
C ALA A 191 -18.62 -3.08 12.81
N GLY A 192 -18.86 -1.81 12.46
CA GLY A 192 -19.56 -0.83 13.31
C GLY A 192 -18.70 -0.15 14.37
N GLU A 193 -17.39 -0.40 14.42
CA GLU A 193 -16.47 0.27 15.37
C GLU A 193 -16.47 1.80 15.23
N PHE A 194 -16.60 2.32 14.01
CA PHE A 194 -16.71 3.75 13.75
C PHE A 194 -17.73 4.03 12.64
N ASP A 195 -18.50 5.11 12.79
CA ASP A 195 -19.59 5.46 11.87
C ASP A 195 -19.12 6.30 10.66
N LYS A 196 -17.94 6.91 10.73
CA LYS A 196 -17.47 7.88 9.72
C LYS A 196 -15.96 8.08 9.71
N ILE A 197 -15.46 8.56 8.58
CA ILE A 197 -14.09 9.00 8.38
C ILE A 197 -14.11 10.39 7.72
N LYS A 198 -13.38 11.33 8.29
CA LYS A 198 -13.14 12.66 7.71
C LYS A 198 -11.74 12.70 7.10
N LEU A 199 -11.67 12.91 5.78
CA LEU A 199 -10.41 12.76 5.04
C LEU A 199 -9.36 13.83 5.38
N HIS A 200 -9.80 15.03 5.78
CA HIS A 200 -8.93 16.19 5.98
C HIS A 200 -9.03 16.71 7.42
N SER A 201 -9.31 15.83 8.37
CA SER A 201 -9.43 16.14 9.80
C SER A 201 -8.41 15.38 10.64
N PHE A 202 -7.79 16.08 11.58
CA PHE A 202 -6.87 15.50 12.57
C PHE A 202 -7.57 15.17 13.90
N PHE A 203 -8.61 15.92 14.27
CA PHE A 203 -9.23 15.86 15.61
C PHE A 203 -10.62 15.23 15.62
N ASP A 204 -11.40 15.42 14.56
CA ASP A 204 -12.78 14.93 14.47
C ASP A 204 -12.85 13.79 13.46
N SER A 205 -13.17 12.58 13.93
CA SER A 205 -13.22 11.33 13.16
C SER A 205 -12.07 11.17 12.14
N PRO A 206 -10.80 11.29 12.59
CA PRO A 206 -9.66 11.09 11.70
C PRO A 206 -9.67 9.65 11.19
N HIS A 207 -9.00 9.47 10.07
CA HIS A 207 -8.79 8.16 9.51
C HIS A 207 -8.03 7.24 10.49
N THR A 208 -8.46 5.99 10.60
CA THR A 208 -7.83 4.99 11.47
C THR A 208 -6.49 4.50 10.90
N SER A 209 -5.72 3.82 11.74
CA SER A 209 -4.41 3.27 11.38
C SER A 209 -4.37 1.78 11.62
N CYS A 210 -3.65 1.07 10.74
CA CYS A 210 -3.29 -0.32 10.98
C CYS A 210 -1.97 -0.41 11.77
N GLY A 211 -0.86 -0.72 11.11
CA GLY A 211 0.44 -0.92 11.74
C GLY A 211 1.63 -0.73 10.80
N CYS A 212 1.38 -0.24 9.59
CA CYS A 212 2.42 0.02 8.58
C CYS A 212 2.47 1.48 8.14
N PHE A 213 2.01 2.40 9.00
CA PHE A 213 2.17 3.84 8.78
C PHE A 213 3.65 4.22 8.80
N GLU A 214 4.06 5.11 7.89
CA GLU A 214 5.44 5.59 7.82
C GLU A 214 5.72 6.69 8.83
N VAL A 215 4.69 7.47 9.18
CA VAL A 215 4.76 8.60 10.11
C VAL A 215 3.56 8.61 11.04
N VAL A 216 3.74 9.19 12.23
CA VAL A 216 2.67 9.45 13.20
C VAL A 216 2.68 10.94 13.48
N GLY A 217 1.55 11.60 13.25
CA GLY A 217 1.33 12.96 13.74
C GLY A 217 0.76 12.92 15.15
N PHE A 218 1.16 13.86 16.00
CA PHE A 218 0.56 14.03 17.34
C PHE A 218 0.36 15.51 17.66
N TYR A 219 -0.71 15.81 18.38
CA TYR A 219 -0.99 17.17 18.81
C TYR A 219 -0.16 17.53 20.05
N ILE A 220 0.42 18.74 20.05
CA ILE A 220 1.22 19.31 21.14
C ILE A 220 0.46 20.53 21.69
N PRO A 221 -0.31 20.38 22.79
CA PRO A 221 -1.15 21.45 23.33
C PRO A 221 -0.37 22.70 23.74
N GLU A 222 0.87 22.55 24.22
CA GLU A 222 1.68 23.67 24.73
C GLU A 222 2.06 24.69 23.65
N VAL A 223 2.01 24.28 22.38
CA VAL A 223 2.34 25.12 21.23
C VAL A 223 1.21 25.22 20.22
N ASP A 224 0.03 24.66 20.53
CA ASP A 224 -1.12 24.57 19.62
C ASP A 224 -0.72 24.10 18.21
N GLY A 225 0.01 22.99 18.17
CA GLY A 225 0.67 22.52 16.95
C GLY A 225 0.65 21.00 16.77
N ILE A 226 1.01 20.55 15.57
CA ILE A 226 1.15 19.13 15.22
C ILE A 226 2.64 18.84 15.05
N GLY A 227 3.13 17.82 15.78
CA GLY A 227 4.47 17.25 15.66
C GLY A 227 4.49 15.98 14.82
#